data_AF-A0AA37TM98-F1
#
_entry.id   AF-A0AA37TM98-F1
#
_cell.length_a   1.000
_cell.length_b   1.000
_cell.length_c   1.000
_cell.angle_alpha   90.00
_cell.angle_beta   90.00
_cell.angle_gamma   90.00
#
_symmetry.space_group_name_H-M   'P 1'
#
loop_
_entity.id
_entity.type
_entity.pdbx_description
1 polymer ?
#
loop_
_entity_poly.entity_id
_entity_poly.type
_entity_poly.pdbx_seq_one_letter_code
_entity_poly.pdbx_strand_id
1 'polypeptide(L)'
;MDGVGFKARLRLLGRTQVGFAAEIGVAERTVHDWARQGPPTVVVYLLDLLTKHDLPLGPPDSGDESLKAAIDGQLHRLLASCREEFRPEILQLITDWVDQQSYGDHQKVIKLASPDTGTF
;
A
#
# COMPACT_ATOMS: atom_id res chain seq x y z
N MET A 1 4.77 -11.72 20.30
CA MET A 1 4.52 -12.31 18.98
C MET A 1 5.51 -13.44 18.78
N ASP A 2 5.07 -14.61 18.31
CA ASP A 2 5.92 -15.77 18.02
C ASP A 2 6.37 -15.78 16.55
N GLY A 3 7.22 -16.73 16.15
CA GLY A 3 7.73 -16.84 14.78
C GLY A 3 6.63 -17.10 13.74
N VAL A 4 5.58 -17.84 14.11
CA VAL A 4 4.41 -18.07 13.25
C VAL A 4 3.62 -16.77 13.05
N GLY A 5 3.33 -16.04 14.13
CA GLY A 5 2.68 -14.74 14.08
C GLY A 5 3.47 -13.71 13.27
N PHE A 6 4.79 -13.71 13.39
CA PHE A 6 5.68 -12.85 12.60
C PHE A 6 5.56 -13.13 11.10
N LYS A 7 5.62 -14.40 10.68
CA LYS A 7 5.44 -14.79 9.27
C LYS A 7 4.06 -14.40 8.74
N ALA A 8 3.01 -14.58 9.54
CA ALA A 8 1.66 -14.18 9.17
C ALA A 8 1.56 -12.66 8.98
N ARG A 9 2.19 -11.86 9.85
CA ARG A 9 2.19 -10.40 9.77
C ARG A 9 2.93 -9.88 8.53
N LEU A 10 4.09 -10.47 8.20
CA LEU A 10 4.80 -10.12 6.96
C LEU A 10 3.96 -10.42 5.70
N ARG A 11 3.27 -11.57 5.68
CA ARG A 11 2.38 -11.93 4.57
C ARG A 11 1.22 -10.96 4.43
N LEU A 12 0.60 -10.57 5.54
CA LEU A 12 -0.48 -9.57 5.55
C LEU A 12 -0.03 -8.25 4.92
N LEU A 13 1.22 -7.86 5.21
CA LEU A 13 1.86 -6.66 4.69
C LEU A 13 2.44 -6.82 3.27
N GLY A 14 2.20 -7.95 2.59
CA GLY A 14 2.73 -8.22 1.24
C GLY A 14 4.26 -8.38 1.17
N ARG A 15 4.92 -8.62 2.31
CA ARG A 15 6.38 -8.64 2.42
C ARG A 15 6.93 -10.08 2.49
N THR A 16 8.08 -10.29 1.87
CA THR A 16 8.90 -11.50 2.06
C THR A 16 9.90 -11.27 3.20
N GLN A 17 10.47 -12.33 3.78
CA GLN A 17 11.51 -12.18 4.81
C GLN A 17 12.76 -11.47 4.27
N VAL A 18 13.16 -11.78 3.04
CA VAL A 18 14.30 -11.15 2.36
C VAL A 18 14.01 -9.68 2.08
N GLY A 19 12.83 -9.38 1.52
CA GLY A 19 12.42 -8.00 1.25
C GLY A 19 12.33 -7.18 2.53
N PHE A 20 11.77 -7.75 3.60
CA PHE A 20 11.71 -7.10 4.90
C PHE A 20 13.10 -6.86 5.49
N ALA A 21 14.02 -7.82 5.38
CA ALA A 21 15.40 -7.66 5.86
C ALA A 21 16.10 -6.47 5.17
N ALA A 22 15.95 -6.36 3.84
CA ALA A 22 16.48 -5.24 3.08
C ALA A 22 15.83 -3.90 3.47
N GLU A 23 14.51 -3.88 3.67
CA GLU A 23 13.74 -2.68 4.04
C GLU A 23 14.20 -2.07 5.37
N ILE A 24 14.46 -2.91 6.37
CA ILE A 24 14.87 -2.43 7.71
C ILE A 24 16.39 -2.44 7.93
N GLY A 25 17.18 -2.78 6.91
CA GLY A 25 18.64 -2.74 6.95
C GLY A 25 19.29 -3.78 7.87
N VAL A 26 18.72 -4.99 7.97
CA VAL A 26 19.29 -6.08 8.78
C VAL A 26 19.67 -7.28 7.92
N ALA A 27 20.55 -8.14 8.43
CA ALA A 27 20.92 -9.37 7.74
C ALA A 27 19.73 -10.34 7.62
N GLU A 28 19.58 -10.99 6.46
CA GLU A 28 18.51 -11.96 6.21
C GLU A 28 18.48 -13.09 7.24
N ARG A 29 19.66 -13.56 7.68
CA ARG A 29 19.79 -14.58 8.72
C ARG A 29 19.08 -14.18 10.01
N THR A 30 19.22 -12.92 10.42
CA THR A 30 18.57 -12.38 11.61
C THR A 30 17.05 -12.45 11.50
N VAL A 31 16.50 -12.09 10.33
CA VAL A 31 15.05 -12.20 10.07
C VAL A 31 14.60 -13.66 10.03
N HIS A 32 15.43 -14.56 9.49
CA HIS A 32 15.16 -15.99 9.47
C HIS A 32 15.10 -16.58 10.89
N ASP A 33 16.01 -16.14 11.77
CA ASP A 33 16.04 -16.53 13.17
C ASP A 33 14.78 -16.04 13.89
N TRP A 34 14.35 -14.78 13.66
CA TRP A 34 13.08 -14.26 14.18
C TRP A 34 11.87 -15.04 13.68
N ALA A 35 11.90 -15.50 12.43
CA ALA A 35 10.84 -16.32 11.86
C ALA A 35 10.75 -17.71 12.50
N ARG A 36 11.77 -18.15 13.24
CA ARG A 36 11.77 -19.40 14.03
C ARG A 36 11.41 -19.15 15.49
N GLN A 37 12.02 -18.15 16.14
CA GLN A 37 11.95 -17.97 17.59
C GLN A 37 11.09 -16.78 18.05
N GLY A 38 10.62 -15.95 17.11
CA GLY A 38 9.93 -14.70 17.37
C GLY A 38 10.87 -13.49 17.22
N PRO A 39 10.34 -12.35 16.74
CA PRO A 39 11.10 -11.12 16.59
C PRO A 39 11.26 -10.38 17.93
N PRO A 40 12.26 -9.49 18.06
CA PRO A 40 12.38 -8.57 19.19
C PRO A 40 11.15 -7.66 19.31
N THR A 41 10.85 -7.20 20.53
CA THR A 41 9.67 -6.35 20.81
C THR A 41 9.63 -5.09 19.94
N VAL A 42 10.78 -4.47 19.66
CA VAL A 42 10.85 -3.29 18.78
C VAL A 42 10.36 -3.59 17.36
N VAL A 43 10.64 -4.79 16.84
CA VAL A 43 10.20 -5.23 15.51
C VAL A 43 8.72 -5.56 15.52
N VAL A 44 8.20 -6.11 16.62
CA VAL A 44 6.75 -6.30 16.82
C VAL A 44 6.03 -4.95 16.74
N TYR A 45 6.52 -3.96 17.48
CA TYR A 45 5.97 -2.61 17.47
C TYR A 45 6.01 -1.98 16.08
N LEU A 46 7.14 -2.11 15.35
CA LEU A 46 7.26 -1.65 13.97
C LEU A 46 6.22 -2.30 13.06
N LEU A 47 6.05 -3.62 13.14
CA LEU A 47 5.06 -4.32 12.32
C LEU A 47 3.62 -3.92 12.64
N ASP A 48 3.32 -3.62 13.89
CA ASP A 48 2.00 -3.12 14.28
C ASP A 48 1.75 -1.71 13.74
N LEU A 49 2.76 -0.84 13.74
CA LEU A 49 2.68 0.46 13.09
C LEU A 49 2.49 0.32 11.58
N LEU A 50 3.31 -0.50 10.91
CA LEU A 50 3.17 -0.75 9.47
C LEU A 50 1.78 -1.32 9.16
N THR A 51 1.26 -2.25 9.96
CA THR A 51 -0.09 -2.79 9.75
C THR A 51 -1.17 -1.73 9.96
N LYS A 52 -1.00 -0.82 10.93
CA LYS A 52 -1.95 0.27 11.15
C LYS A 52 -1.98 1.29 10.00
N HIS A 53 -0.85 1.49 9.32
CA HIS A 53 -0.66 2.56 8.33
C HIS A 53 -0.63 2.09 6.87
N ASP A 54 -0.20 0.85 6.58
CA ASP A 54 -0.22 0.23 5.24
C ASP A 54 -1.50 -0.60 4.98
N LEU A 55 -2.21 -1.04 6.03
CA LEU A 55 -3.50 -1.73 5.93
C LEU A 55 -4.79 -0.88 6.24
N PRO A 56 -4.84 0.45 6.00
CA PRO A 56 -6.08 1.21 6.16
C PRO A 56 -7.19 0.79 5.18
N LEU A 57 -6.80 0.12 4.10
CA LEU A 57 -7.67 -0.58 3.18
C LEU A 57 -7.49 -2.06 3.54
N GLY A 58 -8.54 -2.76 3.98
CA GLY A 58 -8.46 -4.19 4.24
C GLY A 58 -7.98 -4.96 2.99
N PRO A 59 -7.79 -6.29 3.08
CA PRO A 59 -7.70 -7.08 1.86
C PRO A 59 -8.88 -6.70 0.95
N PRO A 60 -8.67 -6.50 -0.36
CA PRO A 60 -9.78 -6.18 -1.26
C PRO A 60 -10.76 -7.35 -1.19
N ASP A 61 -11.82 -7.20 -0.40
CA ASP A 61 -13.01 -8.00 -0.60
C ASP A 61 -13.42 -7.74 -2.05
N SER A 62 -13.69 -8.83 -2.76
CA SER A 62 -13.83 -8.96 -4.21
C SER A 62 -14.96 -8.14 -4.87
N GLY A 63 -15.30 -6.96 -4.36
CA GLY A 63 -16.28 -6.03 -4.91
C GLY A 63 -15.80 -4.58 -4.85
N ASP A 64 -15.98 -3.86 -5.96
CA ASP A 64 -15.65 -2.43 -6.12
C ASP A 64 -16.24 -1.54 -5.02
N GLU A 65 -17.36 -1.92 -4.41
CA GLU A 65 -17.98 -1.17 -3.31
C GLU A 65 -17.17 -1.17 -2.02
N SER A 66 -16.47 -2.28 -1.70
CA SER A 66 -15.66 -2.38 -0.48
C SER A 66 -14.41 -1.50 -0.58
N LEU A 67 -13.79 -1.48 -1.76
CA LEU A 67 -12.66 -0.60 -2.05
C LEU A 67 -13.08 0.88 -1.99
N LYS A 68 -14.22 1.23 -2.58
CA LYS A 68 -14.74 2.59 -2.55
C LYS A 68 -15.02 3.08 -1.12
N ALA A 69 -15.71 2.25 -0.31
CA ALA A 69 -15.98 2.59 1.09
C ALA A 69 -14.71 2.73 1.92
N ALA A 70 -13.69 1.91 1.65
CA ALA A 70 -12.39 1.99 2.32
C ALA A 70 -11.62 3.27 1.94
N ILE A 71 -11.61 3.62 0.64
CA ILE A 71 -11.01 4.87 0.14
C ILE A 71 -11.72 6.08 0.75
N ASP A 72 -13.06 6.11 0.73
CA ASP A 72 -13.86 7.18 1.34
C ASP A 72 -13.53 7.33 2.83
N GLY A 73 -13.42 6.22 3.56
CA GLY A 73 -13.07 6.22 4.98
C GLY A 73 -11.65 6.71 5.28
N GLN A 74 -10.71 6.58 4.35
CA GLN A 74 -9.36 7.16 4.48
C GLN A 74 -9.33 8.63 4.10
N LEU A 75 -10.00 9.01 3.02
CA LEU A 75 -10.13 10.41 2.62
C LEU A 75 -10.76 11.23 3.75
N HIS A 76 -11.82 10.70 4.36
CA HIS A 76 -12.50 11.36 5.47
C HIS A 76 -11.59 11.53 6.69
N ARG A 77 -10.74 10.52 6.99
CA ARG A 77 -9.75 10.59 8.08
C ARG A 77 -8.66 11.61 7.81
N LEU A 78 -8.14 11.67 6.58
CA LEU A 78 -7.14 12.65 6.17
C LEU A 78 -7.70 14.08 6.21
N LEU A 79 -8.92 14.28 5.71
CA LEU A 79 -9.57 15.59 5.78
C LEU A 79 -9.89 15.98 7.23
N ALA A 80 -10.27 15.03 8.08
CA ALA A 80 -10.51 15.26 9.51
C ALA A 80 -9.24 15.63 10.29
N SER A 81 -8.06 15.13 9.89
CA SER A 81 -6.78 15.49 10.51
C SER A 81 -6.19 16.80 9.97
N CYS A 82 -6.72 17.32 8.86
CA CYS A 82 -6.33 18.61 8.30
C CYS A 82 -7.11 19.76 8.92
N ARG A 83 -6.42 20.90 9.14
CA ARG A 83 -7.09 22.16 9.50
C ARG A 83 -8.05 22.54 8.38
N GLU A 84 -9.23 23.06 8.73
CA GLU A 84 -10.28 23.39 7.75
C GLU A 84 -9.80 24.30 6.63
N GLU A 85 -8.88 25.22 6.95
CA GLU A 85 -8.26 26.16 6.00
C GLU A 85 -7.53 25.50 4.83
N PHE A 86 -6.96 24.30 5.02
CA PHE A 86 -6.19 23.58 3.99
C PHE A 86 -7.00 22.51 3.23
N ARG A 87 -8.23 22.21 3.66
CA ARG A 87 -9.08 21.20 3.01
C ARG A 87 -9.31 21.45 1.51
N PRO A 88 -9.63 22.67 1.04
CA PRO A 88 -9.86 22.89 -0.39
C PRO A 88 -8.60 22.66 -1.23
N GLU A 89 -7.42 23.04 -0.72
CA GLU A 89 -6.14 22.84 -1.40
C GLU A 89 -5.78 21.35 -1.50
N ILE A 90 -6.00 20.60 -0.42
CA ILE A 90 -5.77 19.15 -0.40
C ILE A 90 -6.73 18.43 -1.33
N LEU A 91 -8.01 18.82 -1.36
CA LEU A 91 -8.97 18.25 -2.31
C LEU A 91 -8.55 18.52 -3.76
N GLN A 92 -8.07 19.74 -4.06
CA GLN A 92 -7.59 20.07 -5.40
C GLN A 92 -6.38 19.20 -5.80
N LEU A 93 -5.40 19.02 -4.91
CA LEU A 93 -4.24 18.16 -5.17
C LEU A 93 -4.63 16.70 -5.44
N ILE A 94 -5.61 16.19 -4.68
CA ILE A 94 -6.11 14.82 -4.87
C ILE A 94 -6.83 14.71 -6.23
N THR A 95 -7.69 15.68 -6.58
CA THR A 95 -8.38 15.71 -7.87
C THR A 95 -7.39 15.77 -9.03
N ASP A 96 -6.40 16.68 -8.98
CA ASP A 96 -5.38 16.82 -10.01
C ASP A 96 -4.58 15.52 -10.20
N TRP A 97 -4.25 14.83 -9.10
CA TRP A 97 -3.56 13.56 -9.15
C TRP A 97 -4.42 12.45 -9.77
N VAL A 98 -5.70 12.35 -9.40
CA VAL A 98 -6.63 11.35 -9.98
C VAL A 98 -6.83 11.59 -11.49
N ASP A 99 -6.96 12.85 -11.90
CA ASP A 99 -7.11 13.21 -13.30
C ASP A 99 -5.86 12.86 -14.10
N GLN A 100 -4.66 13.11 -13.55
CA GLN A 100 -3.39 12.72 -14.17
C GLN A 100 -3.25 11.21 -14.34
N GLN A 101 -3.70 10.40 -13.37
CA GLN A 101 -3.69 8.94 -13.48
C GLN A 101 -4.68 8.44 -14.54
N SER A 102 -5.87 9.05 -14.61
CA SER A 102 -6.91 8.70 -15.58
C SER A 102 -6.47 9.01 -17.03
N TYR A 103 -5.74 10.12 -17.23
CA TYR A 103 -5.15 10.46 -18.52
C TYR A 103 -4.02 9.49 -18.94
N GLY A 104 -3.20 9.02 -17.99
CA GLY A 104 -2.13 8.06 -18.25
C GLY A 104 -2.63 6.70 -18.72
N ASP A 105 -3.81 6.28 -18.25
CA ASP A 105 -4.41 5.00 -18.62
C ASP A 105 -5.05 5.05 -20.03
N HIS A 106 -5.69 6.16 -20.38
CA HIS A 106 -6.20 6.39 -21.75
C HIS A 106 -5.09 6.39 -22.82
N GLN A 107 -3.90 6.92 -22.52
CA GLN A 107 -2.77 6.87 -23.47
C GLN A 107 -2.22 5.46 -23.71
N LYS A 108 -2.26 4.58 -22.69
CA LYS A 108 -1.84 3.19 -22.84
C LYS A 108 -2.83 2.38 -23.69
N VAL A 109 -4.13 2.61 -23.50
CA VAL A 109 -5.17 1.93 -24.28
C VAL A 109 -5.15 2.34 -25.75
N ILE A 110 -4.89 3.62 -26.06
CA ILE A 110 -4.81 4.09 -27.46
C ILE A 110 -3.57 3.51 -28.18
N LYS A 111 -2.43 3.35 -27.49
CA LYS A 111 -1.23 2.73 -28.08
C LYS A 111 -1.38 1.23 -28.36
N LEU A 112 -2.28 0.53 -27.67
CA LEU A 112 -2.55 -0.90 -27.90
C LEU A 112 -3.59 -1.15 -29.01
N ALA A 113 -4.32 -0.11 -29.45
CA ALA A 113 -5.41 -0.24 -30.44
C ALA A 113 -5.03 0.19 -31.87
N SER A 114 -3.78 0.63 -32.12
CA SER A 114 -3.26 0.84 -33.48
C SER A 114 -2.26 -0.25 -33.84
N PRO A 115 -2.67 -1.37 -34.46
CA PRO A 115 -1.73 -2.24 -35.14
C PRO A 115 -1.21 -1.53 -36.38
N ASP A 116 0.11 -1.57 -36.55
CA ASP A 116 0.86 -1.03 -37.67
C ASP A 116 0.16 -1.28 -39.00
N THR A 117 -0.33 -0.22 -39.65
CA THR A 117 -0.61 -0.25 -41.07
C THR A 117 0.72 -0.12 -41.80
N GLY A 118 1.51 -1.20 -41.75
CA GLY A 118 2.73 -1.37 -42.51
C GLY A 118 2.39 -1.42 -43.99
N THR A 119 2.55 -0.30 -44.67
CA THR A 119 2.78 -0.27 -46.11
C THR A 119 4.28 -0.23 -46.31
N PHE A 120 4.87 -1.30 -46.83
CA PHE A 120 5.97 -1.30 -47.80
C PHE A 120 6.15 -2.71 -48.35
#